data_AF-A0A519CMP6-F1
#
_entry.id   AF-A0A519CMP6-F1
#
_cell.length_a   1.000
_cell.length_b   1.000
_cell.length_c   1.000
_cell.angle_alpha   90.00
_cell.angle_beta   90.00
_cell.angle_gamma   90.00
#
_symmetry.space_group_name_H-M   'P 1'
#
loop_
_entity.id
_entity.type
_entity.pdbx_description
1 polymer ?
#
loop_
_entity_poly.entity_id
_entity_poly.type
_entity_poly.pdbx_seq_one_letter_code
_entity_poly.pdbx_strand_id
1 'polypeptide(L)'
;MRPLKRRTLTSEQGLGLLSRELELLRGVIMTEEYSGWDPGRPGHELLDILKEEIRTKGQPSAERVREIASITGTTAAKVRGVIGYYSELKPDNSTVRVCMGESCRARGSELVAEFLAKEGDTVGILHCAGLCTSGPAVLREEEIVPIGCTGTGLQLFVSMDSISQKLGSEEVVQSLLQELDDTASITRTGSRGLFHLEPMIEVDINGTRHAFGPIQSADVSSLMDAISKGSAAEHPTALGPIDSLSELKSQTRFASARMGIGNPLDLEGQKEMGAYSG
;
A
#
# COMPACT_ATOMS: atom_id res chain seq x y z
N MET A 1 27.90 -59.35 -17.52
CA MET A 1 27.75 -57.89 -17.37
C MET A 1 28.86 -57.37 -16.46
N ARG A 2 29.79 -56.55 -16.96
CA ARG A 2 30.86 -55.93 -16.17
C ARG A 2 30.34 -54.60 -15.58
N PRO A 3 30.69 -54.22 -14.34
CA PRO A 3 30.24 -52.96 -13.75
C PRO A 3 31.00 -51.78 -14.37
N LEU A 4 30.26 -50.72 -14.73
CA LEU A 4 30.84 -49.45 -15.17
C LEU A 4 31.52 -48.75 -13.98
N LYS A 5 32.83 -48.51 -14.10
CA LYS A 5 33.58 -47.62 -13.20
C LYS A 5 33.05 -46.19 -13.36
N ARG A 6 32.49 -45.61 -12.30
CA ARG A 6 32.21 -44.17 -12.21
C ARG A 6 33.55 -43.42 -12.24
N ARG A 7 33.76 -42.58 -13.27
CA ARG A 7 34.81 -41.55 -13.26
C ARG A 7 34.37 -40.45 -12.30
N THR A 8 35.13 -40.27 -11.22
CA THR A 8 35.07 -39.08 -10.37
C THR A 8 35.67 -37.91 -11.14
N LEU A 9 34.82 -36.98 -11.59
CA LEU A 9 35.25 -35.66 -12.03
C LEU A 9 35.52 -34.82 -10.77
N THR A 10 36.71 -34.25 -10.69
CA THR A 10 37.08 -33.31 -9.63
C THR A 10 36.27 -32.02 -9.78
N SER A 11 35.82 -31.47 -8.65
CA SER A 11 34.81 -30.40 -8.55
C SER A 11 35.20 -29.07 -9.21
N GLU A 12 36.47 -28.84 -9.51
CA GLU A 12 36.95 -27.55 -10.03
C GLU A 12 36.76 -27.39 -11.55
N GLN A 13 36.60 -28.47 -12.31
CA GLN A 13 36.42 -28.38 -13.78
C GLN A 13 34.95 -28.22 -14.21
N GLY A 14 33.98 -28.52 -13.33
CA GLY A 14 32.54 -28.36 -13.62
C GLY A 14 31.99 -26.95 -13.36
N LEU A 15 32.59 -26.21 -12.41
CA LEU A 15 32.15 -24.87 -12.03
C LEU A 15 32.44 -23.82 -13.12
N GLY A 16 33.53 -23.96 -13.87
CA GLY A 16 33.90 -23.04 -14.95
C GLY A 16 32.98 -23.11 -16.17
N LEU A 17 32.54 -24.31 -16.56
CA LEU A 17 31.62 -24.52 -17.69
C LEU A 17 30.20 -24.05 -17.37
N LEU A 18 29.70 -24.33 -16.16
CA LEU A 18 28.41 -23.81 -15.68
C LEU A 18 28.41 -22.28 -15.59
N SER A 19 29.51 -21.65 -15.16
CA SER A 19 29.59 -20.18 -15.08
C SER A 19 29.51 -19.50 -16.46
N ARG A 20 30.15 -20.08 -17.48
CA ARG A 20 30.10 -19.55 -18.86
C ARG A 20 28.75 -19.77 -19.53
N GLU A 21 28.10 -20.91 -19.30
CA GLU A 21 26.74 -21.15 -19.79
C GLU A 21 25.71 -20.26 -19.07
N LEU A 22 25.89 -19.99 -17.77
CA LEU A 22 25.09 -19.03 -17.01
C LEU A 22 25.34 -17.57 -17.43
N GLU A 23 26.58 -17.20 -17.78
CA GLU A 23 26.90 -15.89 -18.34
C GLU A 23 26.34 -15.71 -19.76
N LEU A 24 26.39 -16.76 -20.59
CA LEU A 24 25.75 -16.79 -21.91
C LEU A 24 24.21 -16.70 -21.79
N LEU A 25 23.61 -17.40 -20.82
CA LEU A 25 22.17 -17.27 -20.52
C LEU A 25 21.83 -15.87 -19.97
N ARG A 26 22.67 -15.28 -19.11
CA ARG A 26 22.51 -13.88 -18.65
C ARG A 26 22.63 -12.87 -19.78
N GLY A 27 23.51 -13.11 -20.76
CA GLY A 27 23.67 -12.27 -21.94
C GLY A 27 22.49 -12.36 -22.92
N VAL A 28 21.85 -13.53 -23.02
CA VAL A 28 20.67 -13.75 -23.88
C VAL A 28 19.37 -13.27 -23.23
N ILE A 29 19.26 -13.29 -21.89
CA ILE A 29 18.05 -12.85 -21.18
C ILE A 29 17.95 -11.32 -21.07
N MET A 30 19.03 -10.56 -21.31
CA MET A 30 19.08 -9.12 -21.01
C MET A 30 19.29 -8.20 -22.21
N THR A 31 19.01 -8.63 -23.44
CA THR A 31 19.28 -7.82 -24.64
C THR A 31 18.12 -7.65 -25.62
N GLU A 32 16.88 -7.94 -25.24
CA GLU A 32 15.74 -7.32 -25.92
C GLU A 32 15.27 -6.13 -25.07
N GLU A 33 15.67 -4.93 -25.50
CA GLU A 33 14.92 -3.71 -25.20
C GLU A 33 13.44 -4.02 -25.42
N TYR A 34 12.66 -3.99 -24.34
CA TYR A 34 11.20 -4.07 -24.34
C TYR A 34 10.64 -2.81 -25.03
N SER A 35 10.90 -2.67 -26.33
CA SER A 35 10.87 -1.41 -27.10
C SER A 35 9.47 -0.91 -27.47
N GLY A 36 8.43 -1.45 -26.83
CA GLY A 36 7.03 -1.07 -27.12
C GLY A 36 6.19 -0.70 -25.91
N TRP A 37 6.57 -1.10 -24.70
CA TRP A 37 5.80 -0.81 -23.49
C TRP A 37 6.50 0.27 -22.68
N ASP A 38 6.01 1.51 -22.83
CA ASP A 38 6.34 2.61 -21.94
C ASP A 38 5.19 2.76 -20.93
N PRO A 39 5.37 2.34 -19.65
CA PRO A 39 4.34 2.55 -18.62
C PRO A 39 4.02 4.03 -18.40
N GLY A 40 4.94 4.93 -18.77
CA GLY A 40 4.76 6.37 -18.74
C GLY A 40 3.93 6.93 -19.90
N ARG A 41 3.50 6.12 -20.89
CA ARG A 41 2.72 6.61 -22.05
C ARG A 41 1.44 5.82 -22.33
N PRO A 42 0.25 6.45 -22.23
CA PRO A 42 0.01 7.86 -21.92
C PRO A 42 0.22 8.23 -20.44
N GLY A 43 0.71 7.30 -19.61
CA GLY A 43 1.02 7.55 -18.21
C GLY A 43 -0.23 7.84 -17.38
N HIS A 44 -0.02 8.39 -16.18
CA HIS A 44 -1.07 8.80 -15.25
C HIS A 44 -1.82 10.06 -15.73
N GLU A 45 -1.17 10.91 -16.52
CA GLU A 45 -1.71 12.19 -17.01
C GLU A 45 -3.03 12.05 -17.76
N LEU A 46 -3.18 11.03 -18.61
CA LEU A 46 -4.45 10.76 -19.29
C LEU A 46 -5.57 10.49 -18.29
N LEU A 47 -5.30 9.71 -17.26
CA LEU A 47 -6.29 9.36 -16.25
C LEU A 47 -6.69 10.60 -15.44
N ASP A 48 -5.74 11.47 -15.10
CA ASP A 48 -6.01 12.69 -14.33
C ASP A 48 -6.83 13.70 -15.13
N ILE A 49 -6.53 13.90 -16.42
CA ILE A 49 -7.34 14.73 -17.33
C ILE A 49 -8.76 14.16 -17.42
N LEU A 50 -8.92 12.85 -17.58
CA LEU A 50 -10.23 12.22 -17.69
C LEU A 50 -11.03 12.31 -16.39
N LYS A 51 -10.40 12.13 -15.23
CA LYS A 51 -11.04 12.31 -13.93
C LYS A 51 -11.60 13.72 -13.79
N GLU A 52 -10.79 14.75 -14.07
CA GLU A 52 -11.21 16.13 -13.94
C GLU A 52 -12.29 16.51 -14.96
N GLU A 53 -12.12 16.12 -16.22
CA GLU A 53 -13.09 16.39 -17.29
C GLU A 53 -14.45 15.75 -16.97
N ILE A 54 -14.47 14.47 -16.59
CA ILE A 54 -15.72 13.75 -16.31
C ILE A 54 -16.38 14.26 -15.03
N ARG A 55 -15.61 14.54 -13.98
CA ARG A 55 -16.13 15.08 -12.72
C ARG A 55 -16.77 16.46 -12.90
N THR A 56 -16.18 17.33 -13.73
CA THR A 56 -16.63 18.72 -13.86
C THR A 56 -17.62 18.96 -15.00
N LYS A 57 -17.50 18.21 -16.10
CA LYS A 57 -18.26 18.44 -17.34
C LYS A 57 -19.06 17.23 -17.81
N GLY A 58 -18.91 16.07 -17.16
CA GLY A 58 -19.50 14.81 -17.59
C GLY A 58 -18.76 14.17 -18.76
N GLN A 59 -19.43 13.27 -19.47
CA GLN A 59 -18.77 12.47 -20.51
C GLN A 59 -18.23 13.33 -21.67
N PRO A 60 -16.94 13.19 -22.05
CA PRO A 60 -16.35 14.01 -23.09
C PRO A 60 -16.95 13.69 -24.47
N SER A 61 -17.17 14.74 -25.27
CA SER A 61 -17.59 14.61 -26.66
C SER A 61 -16.53 13.91 -27.52
N ALA A 62 -16.91 13.43 -28.71
CA ALA A 62 -15.95 12.81 -29.63
C ALA A 62 -14.82 13.76 -30.06
N GLU A 63 -15.10 15.07 -30.10
CA GLU A 63 -14.09 16.10 -30.37
C GLU A 63 -13.12 16.25 -29.20
N ARG A 64 -13.66 16.37 -27.97
CA ARG A 64 -12.84 16.47 -26.77
C ARG A 64 -11.97 15.23 -26.56
N VAL A 65 -12.47 14.04 -26.88
CA VAL A 65 -11.69 12.79 -26.86
C VAL A 65 -10.49 12.86 -27.81
N ARG A 66 -10.62 13.46 -29.00
CA ARG A 66 -9.50 13.63 -29.94
C ARG A 66 -8.49 14.65 -29.42
N GLU A 67 -8.97 15.71 -28.78
CA GLU A 67 -8.11 16.73 -28.17
C GLU A 67 -7.28 16.13 -27.02
N ILE A 68 -7.93 15.42 -26.09
CA ILE A 68 -7.25 14.73 -24.98
C ILE A 68 -6.22 13.73 -25.52
N ALA A 69 -6.56 13.01 -26.59
CA ALA A 69 -5.64 12.10 -27.25
C ALA A 69 -4.38 12.83 -27.78
N SER A 70 -4.56 14.00 -28.39
CA SER A 70 -3.44 14.84 -28.85
C SER A 70 -2.58 15.36 -27.69
N ILE A 71 -3.21 15.82 -26.60
CA ILE A 71 -2.53 16.37 -25.42
C ILE A 71 -1.67 15.28 -24.74
N THR A 72 -2.21 14.06 -24.63
CA THR A 72 -1.56 12.94 -23.92
C THR A 72 -0.72 12.04 -24.82
N GLY A 73 -0.49 12.45 -26.08
CA GLY A 73 0.34 11.71 -27.03
C GLY A 73 -0.16 10.30 -27.33
N THR A 74 -1.48 10.10 -27.38
CA THR A 74 -2.12 8.79 -27.57
C THR A 74 -3.20 8.82 -28.66
N THR A 75 -3.99 7.75 -28.80
CA THR A 75 -5.08 7.67 -29.79
C THR A 75 -6.44 7.87 -29.13
N ALA A 76 -7.38 8.43 -29.88
CA ALA A 76 -8.78 8.56 -29.44
C ALA A 76 -9.40 7.20 -29.03
N ALA A 77 -8.97 6.10 -29.66
CA ALA A 77 -9.37 4.75 -29.30
C ALA A 77 -8.88 4.36 -27.91
N LYS A 78 -7.62 4.68 -27.56
CA LYS A 78 -7.06 4.41 -26.23
C LYS A 78 -7.72 5.27 -25.15
N VAL A 79 -8.02 6.55 -25.44
CA VAL A 79 -8.80 7.42 -24.54
C VAL A 79 -10.19 6.83 -24.27
N ARG A 80 -10.93 6.42 -25.32
CA ARG A 80 -12.23 5.76 -25.16
C ARG A 80 -12.14 4.43 -24.41
N GLY A 81 -11.05 3.68 -24.64
CA GLY A 81 -10.77 2.45 -23.92
C GLY A 81 -10.63 2.70 -22.42
N VAL A 82 -9.87 3.71 -22.02
CA VAL A 82 -9.70 4.11 -20.61
C VAL A 82 -11.03 4.52 -19.98
N ILE A 83 -11.82 5.37 -20.65
CA ILE A 83 -13.16 5.78 -20.18
C ILE A 83 -14.07 4.56 -19.95
N GLY A 84 -14.03 3.58 -20.85
CA GLY A 84 -14.85 2.36 -20.73
C GLY A 84 -14.33 1.36 -19.70
N TYR A 85 -13.03 1.38 -19.40
CA TYR A 85 -12.36 0.41 -18.55
C TYR A 85 -12.53 0.71 -17.05
N TYR A 86 -12.25 1.94 -16.63
CA TYR A 86 -12.29 2.31 -15.21
C TYR A 86 -13.73 2.57 -14.75
N SER A 87 -14.17 1.87 -13.71
CA SER A 87 -15.47 2.08 -13.07
C SER A 87 -15.60 3.49 -12.50
N GLU A 88 -14.51 4.05 -12.02
CA GLU A 88 -14.42 5.34 -11.32
C GLU A 88 -14.63 6.54 -12.27
N LEU A 89 -14.50 6.31 -13.58
CA LEU A 89 -14.79 7.32 -14.61
C LEU A 89 -16.26 7.30 -15.05
N LYS A 90 -17.10 6.43 -14.49
CA LYS A 90 -18.53 6.44 -14.77
C LYS A 90 -19.22 7.45 -13.84
N PRO A 91 -20.13 8.30 -14.36
CA PRO A 91 -20.94 9.15 -13.52
C PRO A 91 -21.65 8.31 -12.46
N ASP A 92 -21.54 8.72 -11.21
CA ASP A 92 -22.12 8.01 -10.06
C ASP A 92 -22.73 9.04 -9.12
N ASN A 93 -24.04 8.93 -8.89
CA ASN A 93 -24.82 9.78 -7.99
C ASN A 93 -25.07 9.13 -6.62
N SER A 94 -24.35 8.04 -6.32
CA SER A 94 -24.46 7.34 -5.06
C SER A 94 -23.95 8.20 -3.90
N THR A 95 -24.77 8.35 -2.86
CA THR A 95 -24.39 9.02 -1.60
C THR A 95 -23.53 8.10 -0.73
N VAL A 96 -23.62 6.79 -0.94
CA VAL A 96 -22.83 5.77 -0.24
C VAL A 96 -22.43 4.68 -1.21
N ARG A 97 -21.26 4.06 -0.98
CA ARG A 97 -20.83 2.88 -1.73
C ARG A 97 -20.65 1.71 -0.79
N VAL A 98 -21.38 0.63 -1.03
CA VAL A 98 -21.30 -0.59 -0.24
C VAL A 98 -20.42 -1.60 -0.97
N CYS A 99 -19.44 -2.14 -0.26
CA CYS A 99 -18.56 -3.18 -0.76
C CYS A 99 -19.33 -4.50 -0.91
N MET A 100 -19.34 -5.03 -2.12
CA MET A 100 -19.96 -6.29 -2.51
C MET A 100 -18.90 -7.36 -2.84
N GLY A 101 -17.71 -7.23 -2.29
CA GLY A 101 -16.66 -8.25 -2.38
C GLY A 101 -17.01 -9.46 -1.53
N GLU A 102 -16.44 -10.61 -1.85
CA GLU A 102 -16.80 -11.90 -1.22
C GLU A 102 -16.83 -11.85 0.31
N SER A 103 -15.78 -11.29 0.93
CA SER A 103 -15.72 -11.18 2.40
C SER A 103 -16.77 -10.24 2.99
N CYS A 104 -17.24 -9.23 2.27
CA CYS A 104 -18.30 -8.33 2.75
C CYS A 104 -19.68 -8.98 2.56
N ARG A 105 -19.89 -9.69 1.44
CA ARG A 105 -21.11 -10.48 1.18
C ARG A 105 -21.33 -11.58 2.21
N ALA A 106 -20.27 -12.32 2.51
CA ALA A 106 -20.29 -13.33 3.58
C ALA A 106 -20.66 -12.75 4.95
N ARG A 107 -20.55 -11.42 5.13
CA ARG A 107 -20.93 -10.69 6.35
C ARG A 107 -22.21 -9.87 6.21
N GLY A 108 -22.97 -10.09 5.15
CA GLY A 108 -24.29 -9.51 4.94
C GLY A 108 -24.27 -8.08 4.37
N SER A 109 -23.33 -7.75 3.49
CA SER A 109 -23.30 -6.43 2.81
C SER A 109 -24.59 -6.09 2.08
N GLU A 110 -25.31 -7.08 1.58
CA GLU A 110 -26.62 -6.90 0.93
C GLU A 110 -27.64 -6.32 1.91
N LEU A 111 -27.71 -6.84 3.14
CA LEU A 111 -28.61 -6.32 4.17
C LEU A 111 -28.23 -4.89 4.58
N VAL A 112 -26.93 -4.59 4.63
CA VAL A 112 -26.44 -3.23 4.88
C VAL A 112 -26.88 -2.28 3.77
N ALA A 113 -26.73 -2.68 2.50
CA ALA A 113 -27.18 -1.89 1.36
C ALA A 113 -28.70 -1.65 1.38
N GLU A 114 -29.50 -2.69 1.66
CA GLU A 114 -30.95 -2.55 1.80
C GLU A 114 -31.35 -1.62 2.93
N PHE A 115 -30.65 -1.70 4.07
CA PHE A 115 -30.88 -0.82 5.21
C PHE A 115 -30.58 0.64 4.85
N LEU A 116 -29.41 0.92 4.27
CA LEU A 116 -29.02 2.28 3.88
C LEU A 116 -29.99 2.89 2.84
N ALA A 117 -30.42 2.09 1.87
CA ALA A 117 -31.43 2.52 0.90
C ALA A 117 -32.78 2.87 1.57
N LYS A 118 -33.18 2.13 2.61
CA LYS A 118 -34.40 2.43 3.39
C LYS A 118 -34.25 3.72 4.23
N GLU A 119 -33.05 4.02 4.71
CA GLU A 119 -32.72 5.26 5.42
C GLU A 119 -32.60 6.47 4.48
N GLY A 120 -32.69 6.27 3.16
CA GLY A 120 -32.73 7.34 2.16
C GLY A 120 -31.42 7.58 1.41
N ASP A 121 -30.39 6.75 1.63
CA ASP A 121 -29.15 6.82 0.84
C ASP A 121 -29.37 6.33 -0.60
N THR A 122 -28.71 6.98 -1.57
CA THR A 122 -28.56 6.40 -2.91
C THR A 122 -27.37 5.45 -2.88
N VAL A 123 -27.64 4.15 -2.88
CA VAL A 123 -26.62 3.12 -2.66
C VAL A 123 -25.96 2.70 -3.97
N GLY A 124 -24.66 2.97 -4.06
CA GLY A 124 -23.76 2.47 -5.08
C GLY A 124 -23.10 1.16 -4.67
N ILE A 125 -22.67 0.39 -5.67
CA ILE A 125 -21.96 -0.87 -5.47
C ILE A 125 -20.47 -0.64 -5.73
N LEU A 126 -19.64 -1.04 -4.78
CA LEU A 126 -18.20 -1.16 -4.94
C LEU A 126 -17.81 -2.63 -4.96
N HIS A 127 -16.99 -3.05 -5.91
CA HIS A 127 -16.58 -4.47 -6.01
C HIS A 127 -15.74 -4.93 -4.82
N CYS A 128 -14.72 -4.18 -4.42
CA CYS A 128 -13.92 -4.49 -3.25
C CYS A 128 -13.33 -3.21 -2.67
N ALA A 129 -13.59 -2.95 -1.38
CA ALA A 129 -13.02 -1.81 -0.67
C ALA A 129 -11.62 -2.10 -0.08
N GLY A 130 -11.13 -3.34 -0.16
CA GLY A 130 -9.90 -3.75 0.54
C GLY A 130 -10.05 -3.82 2.08
N LEU A 131 -11.21 -3.50 2.62
CA LEU A 131 -11.50 -3.46 4.07
C LEU A 131 -12.06 -4.80 4.61
N CYS A 132 -11.61 -5.93 4.08
CA CYS A 132 -12.21 -7.25 4.33
C CYS A 132 -12.20 -7.64 5.82
N THR A 133 -11.14 -7.28 6.54
CA THR A 133 -10.98 -7.53 7.98
C THR A 133 -12.07 -6.85 8.81
N SER A 134 -12.61 -5.71 8.36
CA SER A 134 -13.54 -4.88 9.12
C SER A 134 -14.85 -4.53 8.41
N GLY A 135 -15.22 -5.24 7.33
CA GLY A 135 -16.48 -5.06 6.61
C GLY A 135 -17.78 -5.25 7.44
N PRO A 136 -18.94 -5.48 6.79
CA PRO A 136 -19.25 -4.96 5.47
C PRO A 136 -18.80 -3.51 5.34
N ALA A 137 -18.03 -3.21 4.30
CA ALA A 137 -17.44 -1.89 4.15
C ALA A 137 -18.43 -0.94 3.47
N VAL A 138 -18.57 0.26 4.01
CA VAL A 138 -19.41 1.34 3.50
C VAL A 138 -18.54 2.58 3.40
N LEU A 139 -18.50 3.21 2.24
CA LEU A 139 -17.75 4.43 1.99
C LEU A 139 -18.71 5.61 1.75
N ARG A 140 -18.47 6.73 2.42
CA ARG A 140 -19.21 7.99 2.31
C ARG A 140 -18.21 9.10 1.99
N GLU A 141 -18.05 9.48 0.73
CA GLU A 141 -17.23 10.62 0.20
C GLU A 141 -15.98 11.09 0.97
N GLU A 142 -15.28 10.22 1.70
CA GLU A 142 -14.15 10.62 2.54
C GLU A 142 -12.86 10.53 1.74
N GLU A 143 -12.28 11.69 1.44
CA GLU A 143 -10.88 11.82 1.06
C GLU A 143 -10.05 11.94 2.35
N ILE A 144 -9.52 10.81 2.81
CA ILE A 144 -8.52 10.79 3.87
C ILE A 144 -7.16 10.98 3.20
N VAL A 145 -6.54 12.14 3.41
CA VAL A 145 -5.15 12.39 3.00
C VAL A 145 -4.25 12.15 4.22
N PRO A 146 -3.48 11.04 4.27
CA PRO A 146 -2.67 10.72 5.44
C PRO A 146 -1.61 11.78 5.65
N ILE A 147 -1.64 12.40 6.83
CA ILE A 147 -0.67 13.44 7.18
C ILE A 147 0.58 12.76 7.73
N GLY A 148 1.74 13.23 7.30
CA GLY A 148 3.05 12.84 7.85
C GLY A 148 3.97 14.05 7.88
N CYS A 149 5.11 13.93 8.55
CA CYS A 149 6.13 14.95 8.59
C CYS A 149 7.52 14.33 8.49
N THR A 150 8.49 15.12 8.04
CA THR A 150 9.89 14.70 7.93
C THR A 150 10.71 15.56 8.87
N GLY A 151 11.53 14.93 9.70
CA GLY A 151 12.36 15.61 10.69
C GLY A 151 13.57 14.78 11.11
N THR A 152 14.50 15.39 11.83
CA THR A 152 15.77 14.76 12.27
C THR A 152 15.73 14.23 13.71
N GLY A 153 14.65 14.50 14.44
CA GLY A 153 14.42 14.12 15.82
C GLY A 153 13.82 12.71 15.94
N LEU A 154 12.84 12.54 16.83
CA LEU A 154 12.19 11.25 17.08
C LEU A 154 11.56 10.70 15.78
N GLN A 155 11.90 9.46 15.43
CA GLN A 155 11.36 8.80 14.23
C GLN A 155 10.21 7.87 14.63
N LEU A 156 9.02 8.17 14.13
CA LEU A 156 7.79 7.41 14.35
C LEU A 156 7.26 6.86 13.02
N PHE A 157 6.62 5.70 13.08
CA PHE A 157 6.00 5.03 11.95
C PHE A 157 4.57 4.67 12.31
N VAL A 158 3.62 5.15 11.52
CA VAL A 158 2.18 4.92 11.74
C VAL A 158 1.54 4.50 10.43
N SER A 159 0.83 3.38 10.46
CA SER A 159 0.20 2.82 9.28
C SER A 159 -0.88 3.76 8.70
N MET A 160 -0.86 3.92 7.37
CA MET A 160 -1.93 4.51 6.56
C MET A 160 -2.69 3.45 5.76
N ASP A 161 -2.56 2.17 6.15
CA ASP A 161 -3.43 1.11 5.64
C ASP A 161 -4.89 1.44 5.96
N SER A 162 -5.80 1.08 5.07
CA SER A 162 -7.21 1.42 5.20
C SER A 162 -7.86 0.83 6.46
N ILE A 163 -7.38 -0.31 6.96
CA ILE A 163 -7.82 -0.85 8.26
C ILE A 163 -7.30 0.01 9.41
N SER A 164 -6.04 0.43 9.36
CA SER A 164 -5.45 1.29 10.40
C SER A 164 -6.17 2.63 10.46
N GLN A 165 -6.45 3.24 9.30
CA GLN A 165 -7.24 4.48 9.21
C GLN A 165 -8.63 4.30 9.80
N LYS A 166 -9.34 3.21 9.43
CA LYS A 166 -10.66 2.92 9.97
C LYS A 166 -10.66 2.71 11.50
N LEU A 167 -9.54 2.25 12.06
CA LEU A 167 -9.37 2.04 13.50
C LEU A 167 -8.85 3.29 14.24
N GLY A 168 -8.67 4.41 13.53
CA GLY A 168 -8.37 5.71 14.12
C GLY A 168 -6.92 6.16 14.02
N SER A 169 -6.15 5.69 13.02
CA SER A 169 -4.74 6.05 12.91
C SER A 169 -4.49 7.52 12.55
N GLU A 170 -5.44 8.20 11.92
CA GLU A 170 -5.32 9.64 11.63
C GLU A 170 -5.50 10.49 12.90
N GLU A 171 -6.39 10.09 13.81
CA GLU A 171 -6.57 10.72 15.11
C GLU A 171 -5.33 10.54 15.99
N VAL A 172 -4.68 9.38 15.91
CA VAL A 172 -3.39 9.11 16.56
C VAL A 172 -2.31 10.05 16.02
N VAL A 173 -2.19 10.17 14.69
CA VAL A 173 -1.20 11.08 14.09
C VAL A 173 -1.49 12.54 14.41
N GLN A 174 -2.76 12.96 14.40
CA GLN A 174 -3.13 14.32 14.77
C GLN A 174 -2.75 14.64 16.23
N SER A 175 -2.86 13.66 17.13
CA SER A 175 -2.45 13.80 18.53
C SER A 175 -0.93 13.86 18.64
N LEU A 176 -0.20 13.04 17.87
CA LEU A 176 1.27 13.10 17.81
C LEU A 176 1.77 14.48 17.34
N LEU A 177 1.16 15.04 16.31
CA LEU A 177 1.52 16.37 15.79
C LEU A 177 1.25 17.51 16.80
N GLN A 178 0.38 17.29 17.78
CA GLN A 178 0.12 18.27 18.85
C GLN A 178 1.11 18.14 20.01
N GLU A 179 1.59 16.93 20.29
CA GLU A 179 2.50 16.62 21.41
C GLU A 179 3.98 16.80 21.04
N LEU A 180 4.33 16.60 19.76
CA LEU A 180 5.72 16.60 19.28
C LEU A 180 6.17 17.97 18.77
N ASP A 181 7.47 18.22 18.86
CA ASP A 181 8.09 19.38 18.23
C ASP A 181 8.27 19.20 16.72
N ASP A 182 8.69 20.28 16.05
CA ASP A 182 8.90 20.34 14.60
C ASP A 182 10.09 19.51 14.12
N THR A 183 10.89 18.95 15.03
CA THR A 183 12.01 18.07 14.68
C THR A 183 11.58 16.61 14.52
N ALA A 184 10.41 16.22 15.05
CA ALA A 184 9.91 14.86 14.92
C ALA A 184 9.60 14.46 13.46
N SER A 185 9.67 13.16 13.19
CA SER A 185 9.43 12.57 11.88
C SER A 185 8.35 11.50 11.99
N ILE A 186 7.27 11.64 11.23
CA ILE A 186 6.16 10.69 11.21
C ILE A 186 6.09 10.11 9.79
N THR A 187 6.61 8.91 9.63
CA THR A 187 6.54 8.15 8.37
C THR A 187 5.22 7.38 8.31
N ARG A 188 4.41 7.66 7.29
CA ARG A 188 3.16 6.91 7.05
C ARG A 188 3.44 5.64 6.27
N THR A 189 3.35 4.48 6.93
CA THR A 189 3.70 3.17 6.36
C THR A 189 2.47 2.41 5.87
N GLY A 190 2.65 1.27 5.18
CA GLY A 190 1.58 0.26 5.13
C GLY A 190 1.40 -0.45 6.48
N SER A 191 0.48 -1.41 6.55
CA SER A 191 0.38 -2.27 7.75
C SER A 191 1.44 -3.38 7.75
N ARG A 192 1.89 -3.77 8.95
CA ARG A 192 2.65 -5.02 9.17
C ARG A 192 1.78 -6.27 9.00
N GLY A 193 0.44 -6.13 8.92
CA GLY A 193 -0.52 -7.22 8.81
C GLY A 193 -1.00 -7.78 10.15
N LEU A 194 -0.58 -7.17 11.27
CA LEU A 194 -1.05 -7.51 12.63
C LEU A 194 -2.26 -6.66 13.00
N PHE A 195 -3.38 -6.80 12.27
CA PHE A 195 -4.54 -5.89 12.39
C PHE A 195 -5.17 -5.82 13.80
N HIS A 196 -4.94 -6.81 14.66
CA HIS A 196 -5.39 -6.78 16.05
C HIS A 196 -4.58 -5.79 16.94
N LEU A 197 -3.45 -5.30 16.44
CA LEU A 197 -2.60 -4.29 17.08
C LEU A 197 -2.73 -2.92 16.40
N GLU A 198 -3.55 -2.78 15.37
CA GLU A 198 -3.77 -1.49 14.69
C GLU A 198 -4.81 -0.64 15.47
N PRO A 199 -4.65 0.69 15.55
CA PRO A 199 -3.49 1.45 15.12
C PRO A 199 -2.26 1.12 15.97
N MET A 200 -1.11 0.98 15.32
CA MET A 200 0.17 0.71 15.97
C MET A 200 1.15 1.86 15.67
N ILE A 201 1.91 2.28 16.68
CA ILE A 201 3.05 3.17 16.50
C ILE A 201 4.32 2.33 16.61
N GLU A 202 5.21 2.41 15.62
CA GLU A 202 6.59 1.99 15.80
C GLU A 202 7.45 3.24 16.06
N VAL A 203 8.40 3.14 17.00
CA VAL A 203 9.34 4.22 17.33
C VAL A 203 10.76 3.71 17.15
N ASP A 204 11.60 4.46 16.45
CA ASP A 204 13.03 4.15 16.39
C ASP A 204 13.69 4.48 17.74
N ILE A 205 14.19 3.45 18.40
CA ILE A 205 14.99 3.56 19.63
C ILE A 205 16.33 2.89 19.35
N ASN A 206 17.37 3.71 19.20
CA ASN A 206 18.75 3.27 18.94
C ASN A 206 18.89 2.36 17.70
N GLY A 207 18.20 2.70 16.59
CA GLY A 207 18.24 1.96 15.34
C GLY A 207 17.37 0.70 15.33
N THR A 208 16.56 0.49 16.37
CA THR A 208 15.61 -0.63 16.46
C THR A 208 14.20 -0.09 16.63
N ARG A 209 13.29 -0.51 15.74
CA ARG A 209 11.88 -0.14 15.84
C ARG A 209 11.17 -0.92 16.94
N HIS A 210 10.68 -0.20 17.94
CA HIS A 210 9.87 -0.74 19.03
C HIS A 210 8.41 -0.40 18.77
N ALA A 211 7.54 -1.40 18.92
CA ALA A 211 6.12 -1.26 18.63
C ALA A 211 5.29 -1.02 19.90
N PHE A 212 4.24 -0.22 19.74
CA PHE A 212 3.24 0.11 20.74
C PHE A 212 1.85 -0.02 20.11
N GLY A 213 1.03 -0.93 20.62
CA GLY A 213 -0.28 -1.16 20.04
C GLY A 213 -1.12 -2.23 20.77
N PRO A 214 -2.44 -2.26 20.55
CA PRO A 214 -3.21 -1.23 19.85
C PRO A 214 -3.20 0.08 20.63
N ILE A 215 -3.15 1.21 19.91
CA ILE A 215 -3.10 2.54 20.50
C ILE A 215 -4.31 3.37 20.08
N GLN A 216 -4.80 4.23 20.98
CA GLN A 216 -5.79 5.25 20.70
C GLN A 216 -5.16 6.63 20.84
N SER A 217 -5.79 7.66 20.27
CA SER A 217 -5.35 9.05 20.39
C SER A 217 -5.15 9.48 21.85
N ALA A 218 -5.99 9.00 22.77
CA ALA A 218 -5.90 9.29 24.20
C ALA A 218 -4.65 8.71 24.89
N ASP A 219 -4.02 7.68 24.33
CA ASP A 219 -2.81 7.04 24.89
C ASP A 219 -1.52 7.74 24.43
N VAL A 220 -1.60 8.65 23.45
CA VAL A 220 -0.42 9.27 22.82
C VAL A 220 0.40 10.06 23.83
N SER A 221 -0.25 10.90 24.64
CA SER A 221 0.44 11.72 25.64
C SER A 221 1.19 10.87 26.66
N SER A 222 0.57 9.80 27.20
CA SER A 222 1.24 8.91 28.16
C SER A 222 2.39 8.11 27.54
N LEU A 223 2.27 7.74 26.26
CA LEU A 223 3.35 7.07 25.54
C LEU A 223 4.54 8.00 25.30
N MET A 224 4.30 9.23 24.82
CA MET A 224 5.37 10.22 24.59
C MET A 224 6.10 10.58 25.88
N ASP A 225 5.36 10.67 26.99
CA ASP A 225 5.89 10.83 28.34
C ASP A 225 6.83 9.68 28.73
N ALA A 226 6.41 8.43 28.50
CA ALA A 226 7.20 7.25 28.81
C ALA A 226 8.48 7.17 27.95
N ILE A 227 8.39 7.53 26.67
CA ILE A 227 9.55 7.61 25.76
C ILE A 227 10.55 8.66 26.25
N SER A 228 10.07 9.87 26.56
CA SER A 228 10.93 10.97 27.02
C SER A 228 11.62 10.66 28.35
N LYS A 229 10.98 9.88 29.23
CA LYS A 229 11.53 9.43 30.52
C LYS A 229 12.43 8.19 30.39
N GLY A 230 12.54 7.59 29.21
CA GLY A 230 13.30 6.36 28.99
C GLY A 230 12.65 5.09 29.56
N SER A 231 11.35 5.15 29.87
CA SER A 231 10.57 4.05 30.45
C SER A 231 9.55 3.47 29.45
N ALA A 232 9.79 3.62 28.14
CA ALA A 232 8.86 3.20 27.10
C ALA A 232 8.49 1.70 27.18
N ALA A 233 9.45 0.84 27.55
CA ALA A 233 9.24 -0.60 27.69
C ALA A 233 8.26 -0.99 28.82
N GLU A 234 7.97 -0.07 29.74
CA GLU A 234 7.03 -0.26 30.85
C GLU A 234 5.61 0.20 30.50
N HIS A 235 5.43 0.87 29.35
CA HIS A 235 4.13 1.36 28.93
C HIS A 235 3.17 0.17 28.69
N PRO A 236 1.88 0.24 29.09
CA PRO A 236 0.94 -0.88 28.96
C PRO A 236 0.76 -1.42 27.54
N THR A 237 1.00 -0.58 26.53
CA THR A 237 0.89 -0.95 25.10
C THR A 237 2.22 -1.41 24.50
N ALA A 238 3.30 -1.49 25.28
CA ALA A 238 4.62 -1.85 24.77
C ALA A 238 4.66 -3.32 24.32
N LEU A 239 5.09 -3.52 23.07
CA LEU A 239 5.25 -4.84 22.45
C LEU A 239 6.72 -5.24 22.29
N GLY A 240 7.64 -4.28 22.42
CA GLY A 240 9.07 -4.47 22.22
C GLY A 240 9.49 -4.35 20.74
N PRO A 241 10.67 -4.87 20.36
CA PRO A 241 11.16 -4.81 18.99
C PRO A 241 10.20 -5.49 17.99
N ILE A 242 9.71 -4.75 16.99
CA ILE A 242 8.65 -5.21 16.09
C ILE A 242 9.02 -6.52 15.36
N ASP A 243 10.25 -6.63 14.86
CA ASP A 243 10.71 -7.81 14.12
C ASP A 243 11.00 -9.01 15.04
N SER A 244 10.94 -8.83 16.36
CA SER A 244 11.06 -9.92 17.34
C SER A 244 9.72 -10.50 17.77
N LEU A 245 8.59 -9.90 17.40
CA LEU A 245 7.27 -10.47 17.67
C LEU A 245 7.13 -11.85 17.04
N SER A 246 6.62 -12.81 17.81
CA SER A 246 6.58 -14.22 17.41
C SER A 246 5.78 -14.44 16.12
N GLU A 247 4.71 -13.66 15.96
CA GLU A 247 3.77 -13.67 14.86
C GLU A 247 4.38 -13.14 13.56
N LEU A 248 5.39 -12.26 13.64
CA LEU A 248 6.14 -11.80 12.47
C LEU A 248 7.33 -12.70 12.19
N LYS A 249 8.08 -13.08 13.24
CA LYS A 249 9.28 -13.91 13.13
C LYS A 249 9.01 -15.30 12.56
N SER A 250 7.81 -15.84 12.79
CA SER A 250 7.39 -17.15 12.27
C SER A 250 6.93 -17.12 10.80
N GLN A 251 6.84 -15.95 10.17
CA GLN A 251 6.37 -15.82 8.79
C GLN A 251 7.48 -15.98 7.76
N THR A 252 7.11 -16.44 6.57
CA THR A 252 7.95 -16.35 5.35
C THR A 252 7.38 -15.25 4.45
N ARG A 253 7.86 -14.01 4.62
CA ARG A 253 7.33 -12.83 3.92
C ARG A 253 8.00 -12.63 2.55
N PHE A 254 7.77 -13.54 1.60
CA PHE A 254 8.38 -13.43 0.26
C PHE A 254 7.79 -12.26 -0.55
N ALA A 255 6.48 -12.28 -0.81
CA ALA A 255 5.80 -11.17 -1.50
C ALA A 255 5.57 -9.95 -0.60
N SER A 256 5.49 -10.16 0.72
CA SER A 256 5.14 -9.15 1.71
C SER A 256 6.35 -8.56 2.43
N ALA A 257 7.58 -8.78 1.94
CA ALA A 257 8.82 -8.35 2.60
C ALA A 257 8.86 -6.85 2.93
N ARG A 258 8.22 -6.02 2.10
CA ARG A 258 8.19 -4.55 2.23
C ARG A 258 6.96 -4.00 2.95
N MET A 259 5.95 -4.83 3.20
CA MET A 259 4.67 -4.37 3.75
C MET A 259 4.85 -3.90 5.20
N GLY A 260 4.57 -2.61 5.41
CA GLY A 260 4.68 -1.93 6.70
C GLY A 260 6.08 -1.45 7.09
N ILE A 261 7.05 -1.50 6.17
CA ILE A 261 8.42 -1.05 6.45
C ILE A 261 8.59 0.46 6.22
N GLY A 262 8.30 0.93 5.01
CA GLY A 262 8.52 2.32 4.61
C GLY A 262 7.24 2.98 4.09
N ASN A 263 7.36 4.24 3.69
CA ASN A 263 6.28 4.97 3.03
C ASN A 263 5.99 4.31 1.67
N PRO A 264 4.76 3.81 1.42
CA PRO A 264 4.42 3.19 0.14
C PRO A 264 4.43 4.17 -1.04
N LEU A 265 4.37 5.48 -0.77
CA LEU A 265 4.38 6.54 -1.78
C LEU A 265 5.79 7.09 -2.07
N ASP A 266 6.80 6.68 -1.30
CA ASP A 266 8.19 7.06 -1.54
C ASP A 266 8.81 6.12 -2.58
N LEU A 267 8.76 6.51 -3.85
CA LEU A 267 9.27 5.70 -4.95
C LEU A 267 10.76 5.36 -4.80
N GLU A 268 11.58 6.29 -4.35
CA GLU A 268 13.02 6.05 -4.19
C GLU A 268 13.27 5.09 -3.02
N GLY A 269 12.63 5.32 -1.87
CA GLY A 269 12.68 4.37 -0.75
C GLY A 269 12.18 2.97 -1.12
N GLN A 270 11.13 2.86 -1.96
CA GLN A 270 10.68 1.55 -2.47
C GLN A 270 11.71 0.88 -3.38
N LYS A 271 12.42 1.64 -4.22
CA LYS A 271 13.52 1.12 -5.06
C LYS A 271 14.69 0.65 -4.21
N GLU A 272 15.07 1.40 -3.17
CA GLU A 272 16.09 0.98 -2.21
C GLU A 272 15.74 -0.33 -1.51
N MET A 273 14.45 -0.59 -1.28
CA MET A 273 13.92 -1.86 -0.79
C MET A 273 13.74 -2.95 -1.87
N GLY A 274 14.23 -2.73 -3.09
CA GLY A 274 14.27 -3.72 -4.16
C GLY A 274 13.02 -3.77 -5.06
N ALA A 275 12.18 -2.72 -5.06
CA ALA A 275 11.14 -2.61 -6.09
C ALA A 275 11.76 -2.57 -7.50
N TYR A 276 11.08 -3.17 -8.49
CA TYR A 276 11.49 -3.24 -9.90
C TYR A 276 12.80 -3.97 -10.21
N SER A 277 13.41 -4.66 -9.24
CA SER A 277 14.67 -5.40 -9.42
C SER A 277 14.49 -6.83 -10.00
N GLY A 278 13.27 -7.20 -10.36
CA GLY A 278 12.89 -8.55 -10.83
C GLY A 278 12.82 -8.68 -12.33
#